data_AF-A0A9K3IXB7-F1
#
_entry.id   AF-A0A9K3IXB7-F1
#
_cell.length_a   1.000
_cell.length_b   1.000
_cell.length_c   1.000
_cell.angle_alpha   90.00
_cell.angle_beta   90.00
_cell.angle_gamma   90.00
#
_symmetry.space_group_name_H-M   'P 1'
#
loop_
_entity.id
_entity.type
_entity.pdbx_description
1 polymer ?
#
loop_
_entity_poly.entity_id
_entity_poly.type
_entity_poly.pdbx_seq_one_letter_code
_entity_poly.pdbx_strand_id
1 'polypeptide(L)'
;MMDLLEYYNIHISQLSPLGMVRARHFEYTFRAQNVVPLVEDFRRFYQMTEMMGFFSFRMRDGAPKLMNPPKGLSKWKAEFFYVKAAAVTARLHLRNVTDTIATEKLNTPEQGKQAWLPHLHLIPFKKLANRELQILRMMLQGKPGQKTKPVLKEKNEDDLAIDAPLWRMFCSDFEGKIEIVKCGLDEEGWYDTVVGNFRVPDEAALNALLAQGKGKVFLVCPHYSSFGNINS
;
A
#
# COMPACT_ATOMS: atom_id res chain seq x y z
N MET A 1 0.65 -6.01 2.57
CA MET A 1 -0.71 -5.76 3.12
C MET A 1 -1.43 -7.04 3.53
N MET A 2 -1.50 -8.08 2.69
CA MET A 2 -2.25 -9.32 3.02
C MET A 2 -1.75 -10.00 4.29
N ASP A 3 -0.43 -10.07 4.51
CA ASP A 3 0.15 -10.65 5.74
C ASP A 3 -0.34 -9.94 7.01
N LEU A 4 -0.61 -8.63 6.94
CA LEU A 4 -1.20 -7.89 8.07
C LEU A 4 -2.65 -8.31 8.32
N LEU A 5 -3.44 -8.46 7.25
CA LEU A 5 -4.85 -8.85 7.36
C LEU A 5 -4.98 -10.27 7.90
N GLU A 6 -4.14 -11.19 7.44
CA GLU A 6 -4.04 -12.56 7.95
C GLU A 6 -3.62 -12.57 9.42
N TYR A 7 -2.55 -11.85 9.78
CA TYR A 7 -2.06 -11.78 11.17
C TYR A 7 -3.13 -11.29 12.15
N TYR A 8 -3.86 -10.24 11.79
CA TYR A 8 -4.92 -9.69 12.64
C TYR A 8 -6.25 -10.44 12.53
N ASN A 9 -6.33 -11.45 11.66
CA ASN A 9 -7.55 -12.20 11.33
C ASN A 9 -8.70 -11.30 10.84
N ILE A 10 -8.40 -10.21 10.14
CA ILE A 10 -9.42 -9.27 9.66
C ILE A 10 -9.65 -9.42 8.15
N HIS A 11 -10.91 -9.31 7.75
CA HIS A 11 -11.26 -9.27 6.34
C HIS A 11 -11.06 -7.85 5.81
N ILE A 12 -10.62 -7.71 4.55
CA ILE A 12 -10.35 -6.39 3.94
C ILE A 12 -11.58 -5.47 3.98
N SER A 13 -12.79 -6.04 3.91
CA SER A 13 -14.05 -5.30 3.98
C SER A 13 -14.37 -4.73 5.38
N GLN A 14 -13.67 -5.18 6.41
CA GLN A 14 -13.82 -4.69 7.78
C GLN A 14 -12.82 -3.58 8.10
N LEU A 15 -11.90 -3.28 7.18
CA LEU A 15 -10.90 -2.24 7.36
C LEU A 15 -11.45 -0.89 6.90
N SER A 16 -11.32 0.12 7.76
CA SER A 16 -11.59 1.51 7.37
C SER A 16 -10.65 1.94 6.23
N PRO A 17 -11.09 2.85 5.33
CA PRO A 17 -10.23 3.41 4.28
C PRO A 17 -8.93 4.02 4.83
N LEU A 18 -8.98 4.66 6.00
CA LEU A 18 -7.78 5.17 6.66
C LEU A 18 -6.85 4.04 7.13
N GLY A 19 -7.40 2.93 7.64
CA GLY A 19 -6.62 1.73 7.97
C GLY A 19 -5.96 1.13 6.73
N MET A 20 -6.70 1.04 5.62
CA MET A 20 -6.20 0.55 4.33
C MET A 20 -5.06 1.43 3.81
N VAL A 21 -5.25 2.75 3.84
CA VAL A 21 -4.23 3.71 3.44
C VAL A 21 -2.98 3.58 4.30
N ARG A 22 -3.09 3.44 5.63
CA ARG A 22 -1.93 3.25 6.52
C ARG A 22 -1.18 1.95 6.24
N ALA A 23 -1.90 0.83 6.15
CA ALA A 23 -1.31 -0.48 5.86
C ALA A 23 -0.60 -0.48 4.50
N ARG A 24 -1.23 0.12 3.49
CA ARG A 24 -0.68 0.18 2.14
C ARG A 24 0.49 1.15 2.02
N HIS A 25 0.40 2.31 2.67
CA HIS A 25 1.49 3.29 2.66
C HIS A 25 2.73 2.79 3.39
N PHE A 26 2.56 2.08 4.51
CA PHE A 26 3.66 1.39 5.17
C PHE A 26 4.38 0.43 4.21
N GLU A 27 3.62 -0.44 3.53
CA GLU A 27 4.19 -1.38 2.55
C GLU A 27 4.91 -0.65 1.41
N TYR A 28 4.34 0.43 0.87
CA TYR A 28 4.99 1.22 -0.18
C TYR A 28 6.29 1.86 0.31
N THR A 29 6.30 2.44 1.52
CA THR A 29 7.46 3.15 2.05
C THR A 29 8.64 2.19 2.24
N PHE A 30 8.37 1.00 2.78
CA PHE A 30 9.39 -0.03 3.00
C PHE A 30 9.91 -0.58 1.67
N ARG A 31 9.02 -0.97 0.76
CA ARG A 31 9.42 -1.51 -0.56
C ARG A 31 10.17 -0.49 -1.41
N ALA A 32 9.80 0.79 -1.34
CA ALA A 32 10.51 1.86 -2.05
C ALA A 32 11.98 2.03 -1.60
N GLN A 33 12.32 1.52 -0.41
CA GLN A 33 13.67 1.51 0.14
C GLN A 33 14.31 0.12 0.06
N ASN A 34 13.76 -0.80 -0.75
CA ASN A 34 14.19 -2.21 -0.85
C ASN A 34 14.17 -2.96 0.49
N VAL A 35 13.30 -2.55 1.41
CA VAL A 35 13.10 -3.23 2.69
C VAL A 35 11.85 -4.11 2.59
N VAL A 36 11.97 -5.36 3.00
CA VAL A 36 10.83 -6.27 3.07
C VAL A 36 9.88 -5.80 4.18
N PRO A 37 8.61 -5.47 3.87
CA PRO A 37 7.67 -5.01 4.88
C PRO A 37 7.22 -6.19 5.76
N LEU A 38 7.65 -6.22 7.02
CA LEU A 38 7.25 -7.25 7.97
C LEU A 38 6.06 -6.80 8.83
N VAL A 39 5.24 -7.76 9.24
CA VAL A 39 4.14 -7.55 10.18
C VAL A 39 4.65 -6.98 11.50
N GLU A 40 5.79 -7.48 11.99
CA GLU A 40 6.42 -7.01 13.23
C GLU A 40 6.83 -5.54 13.15
N ASP A 41 7.38 -5.10 12.02
CA ASP A 41 7.77 -3.70 11.81
C ASP A 41 6.54 -2.81 11.79
N PHE A 42 5.47 -3.22 11.09
CA PHE A 42 4.21 -2.47 11.08
C PHE A 42 3.66 -2.27 12.50
N ARG A 43 3.70 -3.33 13.32
CA ARG A 43 3.23 -3.31 14.71
C ARG A 43 4.01 -2.35 15.60
N ARG A 44 5.26 -1.99 15.27
CA ARG A 44 6.05 -0.97 15.99
C ARG A 44 5.58 0.45 15.67
N PHE A 45 5.00 0.69 14.51
CA PHE A 45 4.44 1.99 14.13
C PHE A 45 2.98 2.14 14.51
N TYR A 46 2.21 1.06 14.42
CA TYR A 46 0.77 1.10 14.54
C TYR A 46 0.22 0.03 15.49
N GLN A 47 -0.83 0.38 16.20
CA GLN A 47 -1.66 -0.50 17.02
C GLN A 47 -3.02 -0.65 16.34
N MET A 48 -3.51 -1.88 16.22
CA MET A 48 -4.87 -2.09 15.74
C MET A 48 -5.88 -1.48 16.71
N THR A 49 -6.92 -0.88 16.17
CA THR A 49 -8.05 -0.31 16.91
C THR A 49 -9.33 -0.65 16.18
N GLU A 50 -10.44 -0.68 16.90
CA GLU A 50 -11.77 -0.69 16.32
C GLU A 50 -12.40 0.70 16.57
N MET A 51 -13.19 1.17 15.60
CA MET A 51 -14.01 2.35 15.77
C MET A 51 -15.24 2.26 14.86
N MET A 52 -16.43 2.29 15.45
CA MET A 52 -17.72 2.36 14.76
C MET A 52 -17.96 1.20 13.78
N GLY A 53 -17.64 -0.02 14.19
CA GLY A 53 -17.80 -1.25 13.41
C GLY A 53 -16.66 -1.57 12.45
N PHE A 54 -15.58 -0.78 12.44
CA PHE A 54 -14.44 -0.96 11.54
C PHE A 54 -13.12 -1.08 12.27
N PHE A 55 -12.27 -1.98 11.79
CA PHE A 55 -10.88 -2.01 12.20
C PHE A 55 -10.08 -0.90 11.51
N SER A 56 -9.08 -0.41 12.22
CA SER A 56 -8.11 0.56 11.74
C SER A 56 -6.78 0.37 12.47
N PHE A 57 -5.81 1.20 12.14
CA PHE A 57 -4.47 1.15 12.72
C PHE A 57 -4.10 2.52 13.26
N ARG A 58 -4.14 2.71 14.58
CA ARG A 58 -3.73 3.96 15.24
C ARG A 58 -2.21 4.00 15.32
N MET A 59 -1.61 5.15 15.00
CA MET A 59 -0.17 5.34 15.18
C MET A 59 0.19 5.31 16.66
N ARG A 60 1.28 4.63 17.03
CA ARG A 60 1.78 4.60 18.41
C ARG A 60 2.42 5.93 18.78
N ASP A 61 2.31 6.27 20.07
CA ASP A 61 2.96 7.46 20.60
C ASP A 61 4.48 7.30 20.51
N GLY A 62 5.17 8.32 20.00
CA GLY A 62 6.62 8.29 19.76
C GLY A 62 7.06 7.58 18.48
N ALA A 63 6.16 6.94 17.72
CA ALA A 63 6.52 6.37 16.44
C ALA A 63 6.75 7.47 15.37
N PRO A 64 7.74 7.32 14.48
CA PRO A 64 7.95 8.28 13.41
C PRO A 64 6.75 8.29 12.46
N LYS A 65 6.34 9.50 12.06
CA LYS A 65 5.22 9.68 11.15
C LYS A 65 5.64 9.28 9.73
N LEU A 66 5.08 8.18 9.23
CA LEU A 66 5.35 7.72 7.87
C LEU A 66 4.50 8.42 6.81
N MET A 67 3.34 8.97 7.18
CA MET A 67 2.46 9.63 6.23
C MET A 67 1.58 10.71 6.86
N ASN A 68 1.13 11.65 6.02
CA ASN A 68 0.01 12.53 6.35
C ASN A 68 -1.29 11.88 5.89
N PRO A 69 -2.26 11.64 6.80
CA PRO A 69 -3.59 11.17 6.40
C PRO A 69 -4.22 12.07 5.32
N PRO A 70 -4.84 11.52 4.27
CA PRO A 70 -5.48 12.33 3.25
C PRO A 70 -6.62 13.16 3.85
N LYS A 71 -6.64 14.46 3.53
CA LYS A 71 -7.79 15.32 3.84
C LYS A 71 -8.97 14.89 2.96
N GLY A 72 -10.19 14.90 3.50
CA GLY A 72 -11.41 14.58 2.75
C GLY A 72 -11.87 13.12 2.81
N LEU A 73 -11.05 12.21 3.35
CA LEU A 73 -11.46 10.84 3.69
C LEU A 73 -12.44 10.80 4.88
N SER A 74 -13.07 11.89 5.30
CA SER A 74 -14.06 11.89 6.39
C SER A 74 -15.45 11.48 5.93
N LYS A 75 -15.78 11.69 4.65
CA LYS A 75 -17.09 11.35 4.05
C LYS A 75 -17.21 9.91 3.58
N TRP A 76 -16.12 9.14 3.64
CA TRP A 76 -16.08 7.74 3.18
C TRP A 76 -17.17 6.84 3.77
N LYS A 77 -17.68 7.17 4.97
CA LYS A 77 -18.76 6.42 5.61
C LYS A 77 -20.09 6.47 4.82
N ALA A 78 -20.23 7.44 3.92
CA ALA A 78 -21.37 7.57 3.01
C ALA A 78 -21.07 7.01 1.61
N GLU A 79 -19.86 6.49 1.38
CA GLU A 79 -19.40 6.01 0.07
C GLU A 79 -19.15 4.51 0.13
N PHE A 80 -19.80 3.77 -0.77
CA PHE A 80 -19.63 2.33 -0.90
C PHE A 80 -18.52 2.01 -1.89
N PHE A 81 -17.70 1.01 -1.55
CA PHE A 81 -16.70 0.46 -2.47
C PHE A 81 -16.89 -1.05 -2.57
N TYR A 82 -16.69 -1.57 -3.77
CA TYR A 82 -16.77 -2.99 -4.08
C TYR A 82 -15.38 -3.55 -4.32
N VAL A 83 -15.06 -4.68 -3.67
CA VAL A 83 -13.84 -5.44 -3.96
C VAL A 83 -14.26 -6.77 -4.58
N LYS A 84 -13.80 -7.04 -5.80
CA LYS A 84 -14.00 -8.35 -6.45
C LYS A 84 -13.31 -9.41 -5.59
N ALA A 85 -14.02 -10.48 -5.22
CA ALA A 85 -13.45 -11.53 -4.36
C ALA A 85 -12.14 -12.11 -4.91
N ALA A 86 -12.03 -12.25 -6.22
CA ALA A 86 -10.80 -12.72 -6.88
C ALA A 86 -9.61 -11.75 -6.75
N ALA A 87 -9.85 -10.48 -6.38
CA ALA A 87 -8.78 -9.53 -6.06
C ALA A 87 -8.17 -9.76 -4.66
N VAL A 88 -8.80 -10.60 -3.84
CA VAL A 88 -8.31 -10.99 -2.52
C VAL A 88 -7.59 -12.33 -2.67
N THR A 89 -6.27 -12.27 -2.81
CA THR A 89 -5.40 -13.45 -3.02
C THR A 89 -5.08 -14.21 -1.73
N ALA A 90 -5.64 -13.79 -0.60
CA ALA A 90 -5.43 -14.34 0.73
C ALA A 90 -6.73 -14.93 1.29
N ARG A 91 -6.64 -16.03 2.04
CA ARG A 91 -7.79 -16.55 2.80
C ARG A 91 -7.98 -15.70 4.05
N LEU A 92 -8.81 -14.67 3.94
CA LEU A 92 -9.09 -13.75 5.04
C LEU A 92 -10.26 -14.23 5.90
N HIS A 93 -10.17 -13.95 7.21
CA HIS A 93 -11.18 -14.30 8.19
C HIS A 93 -12.04 -13.09 8.55
N LEU A 94 -13.33 -13.31 8.78
CA LEU A 94 -14.20 -12.29 9.37
C LEU A 94 -13.97 -12.29 10.89
N ARG A 95 -13.40 -11.19 11.40
CA ARG A 95 -13.24 -10.99 12.85
C ARG A 95 -14.52 -10.46 13.46
N ASN A 96 -14.86 -10.85 14.68
CA ASN A 96 -15.98 -10.22 15.36
C ASN A 96 -15.55 -8.83 15.87
N VAL A 97 -16.34 -7.80 15.57
CA VAL A 97 -16.05 -6.42 16.01
C VAL A 97 -16.10 -6.25 17.52
N THR A 98 -16.78 -7.16 18.23
CA THR A 98 -16.80 -7.19 19.70
C THR A 98 -15.59 -7.90 20.30
N ASP A 99 -14.73 -8.53 19.49
CA ASP A 99 -13.54 -9.19 20.00
C ASP A 99 -12.62 -8.17 20.67
N THR A 100 -12.15 -8.49 21.88
CA THR A 100 -11.22 -7.62 22.57
C THR A 100 -9.93 -7.49 21.75
N ILE A 101 -9.55 -6.25 21.45
CA ILE A 101 -8.28 -5.95 20.81
C ILE A 101 -7.23 -5.81 21.91
N ALA A 102 -6.34 -6.80 21.98
CA ALA A 102 -5.22 -6.73 22.91
C ALA A 102 -4.38 -5.48 22.65
N THR A 103 -4.16 -4.69 23.69
CA THR A 103 -3.19 -3.60 23.63
C THR A 103 -1.80 -4.22 23.68
N GLU A 104 -1.05 -4.07 22.61
CA GLU A 104 0.30 -4.62 22.54
C GLU A 104 1.29 -3.60 23.11
N LYS A 105 2.16 -4.03 24.02
CA LYS A 105 3.25 -3.21 24.54
C LYS A 105 4.51 -3.51 23.73
N LEU A 106 4.68 -2.81 22.62
CA LEU A 106 5.86 -2.91 21.75
C LEU A 106 6.64 -1.60 21.80
N ASN A 107 7.97 -1.72 21.77
CA ASN A 107 8.85 -0.56 21.61
C ASN A 107 8.64 0.03 20.21
N THR A 108 8.61 1.35 20.14
CA THR A 108 8.60 2.06 18.85
C THR A 108 9.95 1.89 18.14
N PRO A 109 10.00 2.14 16.82
CA PRO A 109 11.27 2.14 16.10
C PRO A 109 12.16 3.26 16.66
N GLU A 110 13.41 2.92 16.98
CA GLU A 110 14.39 3.85 17.56
C GLU A 110 15.59 3.99 16.62
N GLN A 111 16.10 5.23 16.50
CA GLN A 111 17.31 5.49 15.72
C GLN A 111 18.48 4.66 16.28
N GLY A 112 19.22 4.00 15.40
CA GLY A 112 20.33 3.11 15.76
C GLY A 112 19.95 1.66 16.08
N LYS A 113 18.68 1.34 16.37
CA LYS A 113 18.23 -0.06 16.57
C LYS A 113 17.74 -0.73 15.29
N GLN A 114 17.29 0.04 14.31
CA GLN A 114 16.89 -0.47 13.00
C GLN A 114 17.66 0.26 11.91
N ALA A 115 18.46 -0.48 11.13
CA ALA A 115 19.28 0.09 10.06
C ALA A 115 18.45 0.78 8.96
N TRP A 116 17.20 0.35 8.76
CA TRP A 116 16.29 0.95 7.78
C TRP A 116 15.64 2.25 8.23
N LEU A 117 15.56 2.53 9.54
CA LEU A 117 14.80 3.67 10.08
C LEU A 117 15.28 5.04 9.59
N PRO A 118 16.59 5.34 9.51
CA PRO A 118 17.07 6.62 9.00
C PRO A 118 16.69 6.90 7.53
N HIS A 119 16.42 5.85 6.76
CA HIS A 119 16.07 5.94 5.34
C HIS A 119 14.57 6.17 5.11
N LEU A 120 13.75 6.12 6.16
CA LEU A 120 12.33 6.40 6.06
C LEU A 120 12.07 7.90 6.07
N HIS A 121 11.66 8.43 4.93
CA HIS A 121 11.23 9.81 4.79
C HIS A 121 9.71 9.88 4.68
N LEU A 122 9.13 10.97 5.22
CA LEU A 122 7.70 11.25 5.08
C LEU A 122 7.38 11.46 3.59
N ILE A 123 6.58 10.58 3.00
CA ILE A 123 6.10 10.77 1.63
C ILE A 123 4.81 11.61 1.70
N PRO A 124 4.82 12.87 1.21
CA PRO A 124 3.64 13.71 1.27
C PRO A 124 2.52 13.14 0.39
N PHE A 125 1.29 13.20 0.89
CA PHE A 125 0.12 12.91 0.07
C PHE A 125 -0.10 14.09 -0.89
N LYS A 126 0.50 14.01 -2.08
CA LYS A 126 0.39 15.02 -3.14
C LYS A 126 -0.47 14.45 -4.26
N LYS A 127 -1.34 15.29 -4.85
CA LYS A 127 -1.97 14.96 -6.13
C LYS A 127 -0.86 14.78 -7.17
N LEU A 128 -0.80 13.60 -7.78
CA LEU A 128 0.21 13.30 -8.79
C LEU A 128 0.05 14.29 -9.97
N ALA A 129 1.14 14.95 -10.36
CA ALA A 129 1.17 15.74 -11.58
C ALA A 129 1.53 14.83 -12.76
N ASN A 130 1.52 15.38 -13.98
CA ASN A 130 1.73 14.60 -15.20
C ASN A 130 3.05 13.81 -15.20
N ARG A 131 4.10 14.37 -14.58
CA ARG A 131 5.41 13.71 -14.44
C ARG A 131 5.32 12.46 -13.56
N GLU A 132 4.71 12.54 -12.38
CA GLU A 132 4.56 11.39 -11.49
C GLU A 132 3.60 10.34 -12.09
N LEU A 133 2.57 10.80 -12.82
CA LEU A 133 1.66 9.92 -13.56
C LEU A 133 2.35 9.16 -14.71
N GLN A 134 3.47 9.65 -15.24
CA GLN A 134 4.20 8.97 -16.31
C GLN A 134 4.77 7.62 -15.84
N ILE A 135 5.25 7.55 -14.60
CA ILE A 135 5.74 6.29 -14.00
C ILE A 135 4.58 5.34 -13.72
N LEU A 136 3.45 5.88 -13.23
CA LEU A 136 2.25 5.08 -13.06
C LEU A 136 1.77 4.51 -14.40
N ARG A 137 1.82 5.29 -15.49
CA ARG A 137 1.52 4.80 -16.83
C ARG A 137 2.47 3.69 -17.26
N MET A 138 3.77 3.79 -16.97
CA MET A 138 4.71 2.69 -17.24
C MET A 138 4.36 1.41 -16.48
N MET A 139 3.82 1.51 -15.26
CA MET A 139 3.32 0.33 -14.55
C MET A 139 2.08 -0.26 -15.24
N LEU A 140 1.13 0.59 -15.63
CA LEU A 140 -0.16 0.17 -16.19
C LEU A 140 -0.07 -0.30 -17.65
N GLN A 141 0.89 0.23 -18.41
CA GLN A 141 1.09 -0.07 -19.83
C GLN A 141 2.30 -0.98 -20.08
N GLY A 142 3.10 -1.23 -19.04
CA GLY A 142 4.24 -2.13 -19.11
C GLY A 142 3.80 -3.55 -19.45
N LYS A 143 4.66 -4.28 -20.16
CA LYS A 143 4.43 -5.68 -20.52
C LYS A 143 5.37 -6.58 -19.70
N PRO A 144 4.93 -7.81 -19.35
CA PRO A 144 5.81 -8.82 -18.77
C PRO A 144 7.10 -8.99 -19.59
N GLY A 145 8.25 -8.99 -18.92
CA GLY A 145 9.57 -9.13 -19.55
C GLY A 145 10.11 -7.86 -20.24
N GLN A 146 9.42 -6.72 -20.16
CA GLN A 146 9.88 -5.46 -20.74
C GLN A 146 11.11 -4.92 -19.99
N LYS A 147 12.29 -5.01 -20.61
CA LYS A 147 13.60 -4.58 -20.06
C LYS A 147 13.83 -3.07 -20.11
N THR A 148 12.91 -2.29 -19.55
CA THR A 148 13.07 -0.83 -19.39
C THR A 148 12.70 -0.38 -18.00
N LYS A 149 13.33 0.69 -17.51
CA LYS A 149 13.02 1.29 -16.21
C LYS A 149 13.03 2.83 -16.25
N PRO A 150 12.19 3.48 -15.42
CA PRO A 150 12.29 4.91 -15.20
C PRO A 150 13.49 5.20 -14.28
N VAL A 151 14.28 6.18 -14.65
CA VAL A 151 15.39 6.73 -13.85
C VAL A 151 15.14 8.21 -13.69
N LEU A 152 15.23 8.71 -12.46
CA LEU A 152 15.27 10.15 -12.25
C LEU A 152 16.68 10.65 -12.52
N LYS A 153 16.79 11.73 -13.27
CA LYS A 153 18.03 12.46 -13.49
C LYS A 153 17.94 13.80 -12.78
N GLU A 154 18.76 13.99 -11.74
CA GLU A 154 18.95 15.29 -11.08
C GLU A 154 20.36 15.82 -11.35
N LYS A 155 20.50 17.14 -11.36
CA LYS A 155 21.81 17.77 -11.43
C LYS A 155 22.47 17.71 -10.06
N ASN A 156 23.73 17.31 -10.01
CA ASN A 156 24.56 17.48 -8.83
C ASN A 156 25.15 18.91 -8.76
N GLU A 157 26.01 19.17 -7.78
CA GLU A 157 26.69 20.47 -7.59
C GLU A 157 27.56 20.88 -8.80
N ASP A 158 28.04 19.91 -9.58
CA ASP A 158 28.83 20.11 -10.80
C ASP A 158 27.97 20.18 -12.08
N ASP A 159 26.64 20.37 -11.94
CA ASP A 159 25.68 20.40 -13.06
C ASP A 159 25.58 19.08 -13.86
N LEU A 160 26.14 17.98 -13.36
CA LEU A 160 26.08 16.65 -13.97
C LEU A 160 24.78 15.93 -13.63
N ALA A 161 24.11 15.37 -14.64
CA ALA A 161 22.88 14.60 -14.47
C ALA A 161 23.18 13.21 -13.88
N ILE A 162 22.91 13.03 -12.59
CA ILE A 162 23.08 11.79 -11.84
C ILE A 162 21.75 11.05 -11.64
N ASP A 163 21.84 9.73 -11.47
CA ASP A 163 20.69 8.89 -11.15
C ASP A 163 20.23 9.18 -9.73
N ALA A 164 18.97 9.59 -9.59
CA ALA A 164 18.30 9.81 -8.33
C ALA A 164 17.27 8.70 -8.05
N PRO A 165 17.07 8.33 -6.78
CA PRO A 165 15.99 7.43 -6.40
C PRO A 165 14.61 7.98 -6.79
N LEU A 166 13.69 7.14 -7.26
CA LEU A 166 12.34 7.56 -7.70
C LEU A 166 11.56 8.38 -6.65
N TRP A 167 11.82 8.20 -5.36
CA TRP A 167 11.12 8.98 -4.34
C TRP A 167 11.46 10.49 -4.39
N ARG A 168 12.60 10.88 -5.00
CA ARG A 168 13.01 12.29 -5.11
C ARG A 168 12.00 13.15 -5.86
N MET A 169 11.24 12.61 -6.83
CA MET A 169 10.22 13.39 -7.55
C MET A 169 9.10 13.95 -6.65
N PHE A 170 8.92 13.37 -5.46
CA PHE A 170 7.92 13.81 -4.48
C PHE A 170 8.44 14.94 -3.57
N CYS A 171 9.75 15.21 -3.59
CA CYS A 171 10.34 16.32 -2.86
C CYS A 171 10.05 17.65 -3.57
N SER A 172 9.87 18.72 -2.79
CA SER A 172 9.47 20.04 -3.32
C SER A 172 10.57 20.75 -4.10
N ASP A 173 11.82 20.43 -3.79
CA ASP A 173 13.07 20.94 -4.37
C ASP A 173 13.53 20.15 -5.61
N PHE A 174 12.77 19.15 -6.04
CA PHE A 174 13.13 18.34 -7.20
C PHE A 174 12.96 19.10 -8.53
N GLU A 175 14.07 19.33 -9.22
CA GLU A 175 14.14 19.99 -10.54
C GLU A 175 14.57 19.05 -11.68
N GLY A 176 14.70 17.75 -11.40
CA GLY A 176 15.12 16.75 -12.36
C GLY A 176 14.06 16.34 -13.40
N LYS A 177 14.44 15.37 -14.24
CA LYS A 177 13.54 14.74 -15.23
C LYS A 177 13.49 13.22 -15.09
N ILE A 178 12.44 12.63 -15.64
CA ILE A 178 12.31 11.17 -15.76
C ILE A 178 12.84 10.77 -17.13
N GLU A 179 13.78 9.82 -17.16
CA GLU A 179 14.24 9.16 -18.37
C GLU A 179 13.85 7.68 -18.34
N ILE A 180 13.63 7.10 -19.51
CA ILE A 180 13.41 5.66 -19.66
C ILE A 180 14.70 5.07 -20.21
N VAL A 181 15.32 4.20 -19.44
CA VAL A 181 16.57 3.51 -19.83
C VAL A 181 16.33 2.03 -20.01
N LYS A 182 17.17 1.37 -20.81
CA LYS A 182 17.20 -0.09 -20.89
C LYS A 182 17.79 -0.65 -19.60
N CYS A 183 17.18 -1.73 -19.10
CA CYS A 183 17.74 -2.48 -17.98
C CYS A 183 19.06 -3.15 -18.41
N GLY A 184 19.96 -3.38 -17.46
CA GLY A 184 21.14 -4.23 -17.67
C GLY A 184 20.77 -5.67 -18.03
N LEU A 185 21.75 -6.46 -18.52
CA LEU A 185 21.52 -7.85 -18.94
C LEU A 185 20.83 -8.70 -17.85
N ASP A 186 21.29 -8.56 -16.61
CA ASP A 186 20.79 -9.32 -15.45
C ASP A 186 19.73 -8.56 -14.64
N GLU A 187 19.33 -7.36 -15.08
CA GLU A 187 18.39 -6.53 -14.34
C GLU A 187 16.93 -6.80 -14.77
N GLU A 188 16.02 -6.92 -13.80
CA GLU A 188 14.59 -7.03 -14.07
C GLU A 188 14.02 -5.75 -14.71
N GLY A 189 12.99 -5.93 -15.53
CA GLY A 189 12.22 -4.81 -16.05
C GLY A 189 11.46 -4.08 -14.95
N TRP A 190 11.24 -2.78 -15.10
CA TRP A 190 10.46 -2.02 -14.11
C TRP A 190 9.06 -2.57 -13.89
N TYR A 191 8.39 -3.04 -14.95
CA TYR A 191 7.09 -3.69 -14.84
C TYR A 191 7.16 -4.91 -13.92
N ASP A 192 8.13 -5.81 -14.18
CA ASP A 192 8.28 -7.05 -13.43
C ASP A 192 8.65 -6.77 -11.96
N THR A 193 9.56 -5.83 -11.72
CA THR A 193 9.93 -5.38 -10.37
C THR A 193 8.75 -4.79 -9.60
N VAL A 194 7.92 -3.97 -10.26
CA VAL A 194 6.74 -3.36 -9.65
C VAL A 194 5.67 -4.41 -9.37
N VAL A 195 5.35 -5.26 -10.34
CA VAL A 195 4.35 -6.31 -10.17
C VAL A 195 4.81 -7.30 -9.10
N GLY A 196 6.08 -7.70 -9.08
CA GLY A 196 6.66 -8.54 -8.03
C GLY A 196 6.62 -7.88 -6.64
N ASN A 197 6.64 -6.56 -6.58
CA ASN A 197 6.46 -5.81 -5.33
C ASN A 197 5.02 -5.80 -4.82
N PHE A 198 4.04 -6.22 -5.61
CA PHE A 198 2.64 -6.20 -5.24
C PHE A 198 2.01 -7.59 -5.33
N ARG A 199 1.09 -7.88 -4.41
CA ARG A 199 0.22 -9.05 -4.56
C ARG A 199 -0.87 -8.72 -5.57
N VAL A 200 -0.53 -8.77 -6.85
CA VAL A 200 -1.49 -8.64 -7.96
C VAL A 200 -2.03 -10.04 -8.27
N PRO A 201 -3.35 -10.25 -8.30
CA PRO A 201 -3.91 -11.51 -8.78
C PRO A 201 -3.49 -11.73 -10.24
N ASP A 202 -3.21 -12.98 -10.61
CA ASP A 202 -2.91 -13.30 -12.00
C ASP A 202 -4.13 -13.08 -12.91
N GLU A 203 -3.91 -13.05 -14.22
CA GLU A 203 -4.97 -12.84 -15.20
C GLU A 203 -6.07 -13.91 -15.11
N ALA A 204 -5.72 -15.15 -14.75
CA ALA A 204 -6.70 -16.23 -14.58
C ALA A 204 -7.64 -15.95 -13.42
N ALA A 205 -7.13 -15.48 -12.28
CA ALA A 205 -7.90 -15.06 -11.12
C ALA A 205 -8.78 -13.84 -11.46
N LEU A 206 -8.23 -12.84 -12.16
CA LEU A 206 -8.99 -11.66 -12.56
C LEU A 206 -10.11 -11.99 -13.55
N ASN A 207 -9.87 -12.88 -14.51
CA ASN A 207 -10.84 -13.28 -15.53
C ASN A 207 -11.78 -14.40 -15.08
N ALA A 208 -11.56 -14.99 -13.91
CA ALA A 208 -12.47 -15.96 -13.32
C ALA A 208 -13.89 -15.37 -13.26
N LEU A 209 -14.82 -16.06 -13.93
CA LEU A 209 -16.24 -15.75 -13.85
C LEU A 209 -16.66 -15.85 -12.38
N LEU A 210 -17.27 -14.79 -11.87
CA LEU A 210 -17.96 -14.86 -10.59
C LEU A 210 -19.05 -15.92 -10.76
N ALA A 211 -19.03 -16.96 -9.92
CA ALA A 211 -20.02 -18.04 -10.01
C ALA A 211 -21.43 -17.45 -10.09
N GLN A 212 -22.14 -17.71 -11.19
CA GLN A 212 -23.53 -17.25 -11.37
C GLN A 212 -24.34 -17.73 -10.17
N GLY A 213 -24.90 -16.77 -9.42
CA GLY A 213 -25.70 -17.00 -8.22
C GLY A 213 -24.97 -16.90 -6.87
N LYS A 214 -23.63 -16.84 -6.78
CA LYS A 214 -22.90 -16.70 -5.47
C LYS A 214 -21.54 -16.00 -5.57
N GLY A 215 -21.37 -15.03 -6.47
CA GLY A 215 -20.22 -14.13 -6.40
C GLY A 215 -20.35 -13.20 -5.20
N LYS A 216 -19.67 -13.47 -4.08
CA LYS A 216 -19.62 -12.52 -2.96
C LYS A 216 -18.91 -11.24 -3.42
N VAL A 217 -19.69 -10.27 -3.87
CA VAL A 217 -19.28 -8.87 -3.91
C VAL A 217 -19.23 -8.42 -2.46
N PHE A 218 -18.04 -8.11 -1.96
CA PHE A 218 -17.92 -7.60 -0.59
C PHE A 218 -18.37 -6.15 -0.56
N LEU A 219 -19.55 -5.92 0.03
CA LEU A 219 -20.03 -4.58 0.35
C LEU A 219 -19.29 -4.12 1.61
N VAL A 220 -18.52 -3.05 1.49
CA VAL A 220 -17.93 -2.36 2.65
C VAL A 220 -19.05 -1.52 3.27
N CYS A 221 -19.81 -2.09 4.21
CA CYS A 221 -21.00 -1.45 4.80
C CYS A 221 -20.70 -0.88 6.20
N PRO A 222 -21.27 0.29 6.58
CA PRO A 222 -21.04 0.91 7.89
C PRO A 222 -21.90 0.38 9.04
N HIS A 223 -22.81 -0.57 8.81
CA HIS A 223 -23.74 -1.00 9.85
C HIS A 223 -23.62 -2.47 10.22
N TYR A 224 -23.59 -2.67 11.54
CA TYR A 224 -23.61 -3.89 12.32
C TYR A 224 -24.25 -5.10 11.65
N SER A 225 -23.54 -6.23 11.76
CA SER A 225 -24.08 -7.59 11.85
C SER A 225 -25.11 -7.98 10.80
N SER A 226 -24.68 -8.27 9.57
CA SER A 226 -25.13 -9.42 8.77
C SER A 226 -24.50 -9.39 7.38
N PHE A 227 -23.61 -10.33 7.09
CA PHE A 227 -23.27 -10.68 5.71
C PHE A 227 -24.45 -11.49 5.13
N GLY A 228 -25.54 -10.80 4.79
CA GLY A 228 -26.64 -11.39 4.04
C GLY A 228 -26.22 -11.61 2.59
N ASN A 229 -26.52 -12.79 2.04
CA ASN A 229 -26.44 -13.02 0.60
C ASN A 229 -27.28 -11.97 -0.11
N ILE A 230 -26.65 -11.13 -0.94
CA ILE A 230 -27.36 -10.31 -1.89
C ILE A 230 -27.66 -11.23 -3.08
N ASN A 231 -28.86 -11.81 -3.07
CA ASN A 231 -29.41 -12.49 -4.24
C ASN A 231 -29.83 -11.42 -5.25
N SER A 232 -29.26 -11.49 -6.45
CA SER A 232 -29.84 -10.98 -7.70
C SER A 232 -29.55 -11.99 -8.79
#